data_AF-A0A8R1I0A7-F1
#
_entry.id   AF-A0A8R1I0A7-F1
#
_cell.length_a   1.000
_cell.length_b   1.000
_cell.length_c   1.000
_cell.angle_alpha   90.00
_cell.angle_beta   90.00
_cell.angle_gamma   90.00
#
_symmetry.space_group_name_H-M   'P 1'
#
loop_
_entity.id
_entity.type
_entity.pdbx_description
1 polymer ?
#
loop_
_entity_poly.entity_id
_entity_poly.type
_entity_poly.pdbx_seq_one_letter_code
_entity_poly.pdbx_strand_id
1 'polypeptide(L)'
;MGGGKYETQMCVVIIEDIFGKIAAKVVETLLTESCQLATLIFKLKGTISSVLIKKSLSSLVNFGFITFHLDTNNRVLYVADADQIQHVITAPRLCLIAKTLFGPSAESICVELLSQGKLTVSEAIRRIQRTDESLVLSDIRNSFKELADSQFLIRCPAIGPEIYGCPQFVANNDPFAMPAAILEKKESSSASAPAAEASSRKRKAGGNEPGANDADAGQYWRINWLKFDAYLRDELIIDYLIGGGSTSTIATLNIKKEPGVEDNGAGQDRTQYITQSVANLMFKLNETRSKPMSLESITASITDLQRLVKEHGLSLTKPDIELACQILVDESDGIFRKLGDSNGGLYTVDIRRALRQICRHHCESLIREQFEGRAIRVMRLLESRHFLDEEQVEKLSMMSAKEAREMLYALVEEGYVFTKVSVCR
;
A
#
# COMPACT_ATOMS: atom_id res chain seq x y z
N MET A 1 20.72 16.80 7.43
CA MET A 1 20.05 15.67 6.74
C MET A 1 20.27 14.40 7.56
N GLY A 2 19.33 14.09 8.46
CA GLY A 2 19.39 12.93 9.36
C GLY A 2 18.37 11.83 9.02
N GLY A 3 17.73 11.89 7.85
CA GLY A 3 16.56 11.06 7.49
C GLY A 3 16.82 9.56 7.61
N GLY A 4 17.93 9.06 7.05
CA GLY A 4 18.22 7.62 7.07
C GLY A 4 18.47 7.04 8.46
N LYS A 5 18.87 7.85 9.45
CA LYS A 5 19.14 7.34 10.82
C LYS A 5 17.84 6.98 11.55
N TYR A 6 16.85 7.87 11.51
CA TYR A 6 15.56 7.62 12.17
C TYR A 6 14.77 6.54 11.45
N GLU A 7 14.82 6.52 10.12
CA GLU A 7 14.23 5.47 9.31
C GLU A 7 14.82 4.09 9.64
N THR A 8 16.15 3.99 9.72
CA THR A 8 16.83 2.75 10.11
C THR A 8 16.44 2.32 11.52
N GLN A 9 16.43 3.26 12.48
CA GLN A 9 16.04 2.97 13.87
C GLN A 9 14.60 2.44 13.95
N MET A 10 13.67 3.08 13.23
CA MET A 10 12.28 2.64 13.16
C MET A 10 12.17 1.21 12.61
N CYS A 11 12.84 0.91 11.48
CA CYS A 11 12.84 -0.42 10.88
C CYS A 11 13.40 -1.49 11.85
N VAL A 12 14.46 -1.16 12.59
CA VAL A 12 15.06 -2.08 13.58
C VAL A 12 14.08 -2.39 14.72
N VAL A 13 13.38 -1.38 15.25
CA VAL A 13 12.38 -1.55 16.31
C VAL A 13 11.22 -2.43 15.85
N ILE A 14 10.71 -2.21 14.63
CA ILE A 14 9.62 -3.03 14.06
C ILE A 14 10.03 -4.50 13.97
N ILE A 15 11.24 -4.78 13.46
CA ILE A 15 11.72 -6.16 13.34
C ILE A 15 12.02 -6.77 14.71
N GLU A 16 12.48 -5.97 15.68
CA GLU A 16 12.69 -6.43 17.06
C GLU A 16 11.38 -6.88 17.71
N ASP A 17 10.28 -6.16 17.50
CA ASP A 17 8.97 -6.51 18.05
C ASP A 17 8.41 -7.82 17.44
N ILE A 18 8.59 -8.02 16.14
CA ILE A 18 7.99 -9.17 15.42
C ILE A 18 8.86 -10.43 15.49
N PHE A 19 10.18 -10.29 15.31
CA PHE A 19 11.12 -11.42 15.18
C PHE A 19 12.12 -11.52 16.33
N GLY A 20 12.17 -10.53 17.21
CA GLY A 20 13.11 -10.45 18.31
C GLY A 20 14.47 -9.84 17.96
N LYS A 21 15.25 -9.60 19.01
CA LYS A 21 16.55 -8.90 18.98
C LYS A 21 17.57 -9.45 17.99
N ILE A 22 17.57 -10.76 17.77
CA ILE A 22 18.55 -11.42 16.88
C ILE A 22 18.33 -11.00 15.43
N ALA A 23 17.08 -11.07 14.96
CA ALA A 23 16.73 -10.66 13.60
C ALA A 23 16.90 -9.15 13.41
N ALA A 24 16.53 -8.35 14.42
CA ALA A 24 16.73 -6.90 14.41
C ALA A 24 18.20 -6.51 14.20
N LYS A 25 19.13 -7.17 14.91
CA LYS A 25 20.57 -6.91 14.75
C LYS A 25 21.07 -7.28 13.35
N VAL A 26 20.56 -8.36 12.75
CA VAL A 26 20.87 -8.73 11.36
C VAL A 26 20.39 -7.66 10.39
N VAL A 27 19.15 -7.19 10.54
CA VAL A 27 18.58 -6.12 9.70
C VAL A 27 19.32 -4.80 9.88
N GLU A 28 19.64 -4.39 11.11
CA GLU A 28 20.39 -3.17 11.41
C GLU A 28 21.73 -3.14 10.66
N THR A 29 22.45 -4.27 10.64
CA THR A 29 23.73 -4.36 9.91
C THR A 29 23.55 -4.26 8.40
N LEU A 30 22.46 -4.79 7.85
CA LEU A 30 22.16 -4.78 6.42
C LEU A 30 21.57 -3.46 5.92
N LEU A 31 20.82 -2.74 6.77
CA LEU A 31 20.33 -1.39 6.50
C LEU A 31 21.48 -0.37 6.48
N THR A 32 22.52 -0.61 7.30
CA THR A 32 23.72 0.23 7.27
C THR A 32 24.55 -0.04 6.02
N GLU A 33 24.81 -1.31 5.71
CA GLU A 33 25.60 -1.73 4.55
C GLU A 33 25.12 -3.08 4.02
N SER A 34 24.75 -3.13 2.74
CA SER A 34 24.53 -4.40 2.03
C SER A 34 25.79 -5.26 2.07
N CYS A 35 25.67 -6.54 2.44
CA CYS A 35 26.85 -7.39 2.59
C CYS A 35 26.60 -8.87 2.27
N GLN A 36 27.71 -9.61 2.11
CA GLN A 36 27.72 -11.06 1.88
C GLN A 36 27.50 -11.81 3.20
N LEU A 37 27.03 -13.05 3.12
CA LEU A 37 26.82 -13.89 4.32
C LEU A 37 28.09 -14.05 5.17
N ALA A 38 29.26 -14.19 4.54
CA ALA A 38 30.53 -14.32 5.27
C ALA A 38 30.87 -13.03 6.05
N THR A 39 30.67 -11.87 5.43
CA THR A 39 30.87 -10.56 6.06
C THR A 39 29.87 -10.34 7.19
N LEU A 40 28.61 -10.72 7.00
CA LEU A 40 27.57 -10.64 8.02
C LEU A 40 27.93 -11.49 9.26
N ILE A 41 28.34 -12.75 9.04
CA ILE A 41 28.78 -13.65 10.11
C ILE A 41 30.02 -13.08 10.82
N PHE A 42 30.96 -12.46 10.08
CA PHE A 42 32.13 -11.84 10.65
C PHE A 42 31.78 -10.62 11.52
N LYS A 43 30.92 -9.72 11.04
CA LYS A 43 30.47 -8.52 11.77
C LYS A 43 29.68 -8.88 13.04
N LEU A 44 28.92 -9.97 13.00
CA LEU A 44 28.11 -10.45 14.14
C LEU A 44 28.82 -11.56 14.94
N LYS A 45 30.12 -11.77 14.72
CA LYS A 45 30.89 -12.80 15.41
C LYS A 45 31.02 -12.43 16.90
N GLY A 46 30.64 -13.37 17.76
CA GLY A 46 30.69 -13.20 19.22
C GLY A 46 29.39 -12.71 19.85
N THR A 47 28.46 -12.15 19.06
CA THR A 47 27.13 -11.75 19.54
C THR A 47 26.05 -12.78 19.19
N ILE A 48 26.12 -13.36 17.99
CA ILE A 48 25.09 -14.27 17.48
C ILE A 48 25.76 -15.51 16.85
N SER A 49 25.17 -16.70 17.06
CA SER A 49 25.60 -17.93 16.40
C SER A 49 25.32 -17.92 14.89
N SER A 50 26.23 -18.46 14.09
CA SER A 50 26.10 -18.54 12.63
C SER A 50 24.84 -19.30 12.17
N VAL A 51 24.36 -20.25 12.97
CA VAL A 51 23.11 -20.98 12.71
C VAL A 51 21.90 -20.06 12.87
N LEU A 52 21.90 -19.21 13.90
CA LEU A 52 20.82 -18.27 14.15
C LEU A 52 20.80 -17.17 13.10
N ILE A 53 21.97 -16.66 12.67
CA ILE A 53 22.07 -15.68 11.58
C ILE A 53 21.43 -16.24 10.30
N LYS A 54 21.78 -17.48 9.91
CA LYS A 54 21.20 -18.12 8.72
C LYS A 54 19.69 -18.33 8.84
N LYS A 55 19.19 -18.74 10.02
CA LYS A 55 17.76 -18.90 10.29
C LYS A 55 17.02 -17.56 10.18
N SER A 56 17.51 -16.52 10.85
CA SER A 56 16.94 -15.18 10.79
C SER A 56 16.94 -14.62 9.37
N LEU A 57 18.05 -14.78 8.63
CA LEU A 57 18.15 -14.36 7.24
C LEU A 57 17.12 -15.08 6.36
N SER A 58 16.95 -16.39 6.53
CA SER A 58 15.94 -17.18 5.82
C SER A 58 14.53 -16.69 6.12
N SER A 59 14.21 -16.42 7.39
CA SER A 59 12.91 -15.87 7.78
C SER A 59 12.69 -14.49 7.15
N LEU A 60 13.64 -13.58 7.26
CA LEU A 60 13.51 -12.21 6.71
C LEU A 60 13.37 -12.20 5.18
N VAL A 61 14.06 -13.10 4.47
CA VAL A 61 13.88 -13.31 3.02
C VAL A 61 12.48 -13.86 2.70
N ASN A 62 11.92 -14.72 3.56
CA ASN A 62 10.57 -15.25 3.39
C ASN A 62 9.51 -14.14 3.50
N PHE A 63 9.65 -13.23 4.46
CA PHE A 63 8.74 -12.07 4.59
C PHE A 63 8.98 -10.97 3.53
N GLY A 64 10.14 -10.99 2.86
CA GLY A 64 10.46 -10.03 1.80
C GLY A 64 11.18 -8.77 2.29
N PHE A 65 11.58 -8.70 3.56
CA PHE A 65 12.37 -7.58 4.11
C PHE A 65 13.81 -7.58 3.64
N ILE A 66 14.31 -8.72 3.17
CA ILE A 66 15.65 -8.88 2.61
C ILE A 66 15.53 -9.48 1.22
N THR A 67 16.19 -8.84 0.27
CA THR A 67 16.40 -9.36 -1.09
C THR A 67 17.86 -9.78 -1.24
N PHE A 68 18.12 -10.61 -2.24
CA PHE A 68 19.48 -11.02 -2.58
C PHE A 68 19.69 -10.98 -4.10
N HIS A 69 20.88 -10.59 -4.51
CA HIS A 69 21.28 -10.57 -5.92
C HIS A 69 22.78 -10.84 -6.05
N LEU A 70 23.21 -11.14 -7.28
CA LEU A 70 24.64 -11.29 -7.58
C LEU A 70 25.27 -9.91 -7.76
N ASP A 71 26.35 -9.65 -7.02
CA ASP A 71 27.23 -8.50 -7.24
C ASP A 71 28.08 -8.72 -8.51
N THR A 72 28.75 -7.66 -8.97
CA THR A 72 29.75 -7.63 -10.05
C THR A 72 30.81 -8.74 -9.96
N ASN A 73 31.11 -9.22 -8.75
CA ASN A 73 32.03 -10.32 -8.49
C ASN A 73 31.39 -11.72 -8.46
N ASN A 74 30.15 -11.87 -8.94
CA ASN A 74 29.36 -13.10 -8.90
C ASN A 74 29.20 -13.69 -7.48
N ARG A 75 29.07 -12.82 -6.49
CA ARG A 75 28.83 -13.20 -5.09
C ARG A 75 27.44 -12.75 -4.66
N VAL A 76 26.78 -13.57 -3.84
CA VAL A 76 25.46 -13.27 -3.29
C VAL A 76 25.57 -12.12 -2.29
N LEU A 77 24.94 -11.00 -2.62
CA LEU A 77 24.81 -9.83 -1.78
C LEU A 77 23.40 -9.80 -1.20
N TYR A 78 23.28 -9.62 0.11
CA TYR A 78 22.00 -9.41 0.79
C TYR A 78 21.76 -7.92 0.98
N VAL A 79 20.55 -7.47 0.66
CA VAL A 79 20.12 -6.09 0.77
C VAL A 79 18.81 -6.03 1.56
N ALA A 80 18.79 -5.23 2.61
CA ALA A 80 17.56 -4.94 3.35
C ALA A 80 16.73 -3.90 2.57
N ASP A 81 15.44 -4.16 2.47
CA ASP A 81 14.47 -3.28 1.83
C ASP A 81 13.68 -2.55 2.93
N ALA A 82 14.03 -1.28 3.16
CA ALA A 82 13.42 -0.46 4.20
C ALA A 82 11.93 -0.20 3.92
N ASP A 83 11.56 0.00 2.65
CA ASP A 83 10.17 0.28 2.26
C ASP A 83 9.26 -0.90 2.63
N GLN A 84 9.71 -2.14 2.35
CA GLN A 84 8.95 -3.34 2.71
C GLN A 84 8.77 -3.50 4.22
N ILE A 85 9.75 -3.08 5.04
CA ILE A 85 9.64 -3.11 6.50
C ILE A 85 8.64 -2.06 6.98
N GLN A 86 8.62 -0.88 6.38
CA GLN A 86 7.70 0.20 6.75
C GLN A 86 6.24 -0.15 6.51
N HIS A 87 5.95 -0.91 5.44
CA HIS A 87 4.59 -1.38 5.14
C HIS A 87 3.96 -2.20 6.27
N VAL A 88 4.76 -2.81 7.15
CA VAL A 88 4.25 -3.52 8.33
C VAL A 88 3.43 -2.61 9.24
N ILE A 89 3.79 -1.32 9.36
CA ILE A 89 3.01 -0.33 10.14
C ILE A 89 1.61 -0.16 9.53
N THR A 90 1.49 -0.26 8.21
CA THR A 90 0.22 -0.10 7.49
C THR A 90 -0.62 -1.38 7.42
N ALA A 91 -0.10 -2.51 7.91
CA ALA A 91 -0.75 -3.82 7.86
C ALA A 91 -2.19 -3.84 8.43
N PRO A 92 -2.53 -3.16 9.54
CA PRO A 92 -3.91 -3.13 10.03
C PRO A 92 -4.87 -2.42 9.05
N ARG A 93 -4.41 -1.34 8.41
CA ARG A 93 -5.20 -0.60 7.42
C ARG A 93 -5.42 -1.44 6.16
N LEU A 94 -4.41 -2.22 5.76
CA LEU A 94 -4.50 -3.18 4.67
C LEU A 94 -5.63 -4.19 4.90
N CYS A 95 -5.66 -4.83 6.07
CA CYS A 95 -6.68 -5.82 6.41
C CYS A 95 -8.09 -5.21 6.40
N LEU A 96 -8.23 -3.99 6.91
CA LEU A 96 -9.49 -3.25 6.85
C LEU A 96 -9.93 -2.99 5.40
N ILE A 97 -9.01 -2.55 4.53
CA ILE A 97 -9.30 -2.31 3.11
C ILE A 97 -9.75 -3.62 2.44
N ALA A 98 -9.00 -4.71 2.65
CA ALA A 98 -9.35 -6.02 2.11
C ALA A 98 -10.74 -6.49 2.55
N LYS A 99 -11.07 -6.31 3.85
CA LYS A 99 -12.39 -6.60 4.40
C LYS A 99 -13.49 -5.78 3.73
N THR A 100 -13.27 -4.48 3.54
CA THR A 100 -14.27 -3.57 2.96
C THR A 100 -14.52 -3.81 1.48
N LEU A 101 -13.47 -4.19 0.72
CA LEU A 101 -13.56 -4.38 -0.72
C LEU A 101 -14.06 -5.77 -1.12
N PHE A 102 -13.60 -6.81 -0.43
CA PHE A 102 -13.77 -8.21 -0.84
C PHE A 102 -14.40 -9.10 0.25
N GLY A 103 -14.73 -8.52 1.42
CA GLY A 103 -15.37 -9.23 2.52
C GLY A 103 -14.40 -9.93 3.49
N PRO A 104 -14.94 -10.66 4.48
CA PRO A 104 -14.17 -11.19 5.60
C PRO A 104 -13.16 -12.27 5.18
N SER A 105 -13.45 -13.08 4.16
CA SER A 105 -12.51 -14.11 3.68
C SER A 105 -11.22 -13.50 3.11
N ALA A 106 -11.31 -12.33 2.47
CA ALA A 106 -10.14 -11.60 1.97
C ALA A 106 -9.29 -11.00 3.10
N GLU A 107 -9.92 -10.54 4.19
CA GLU A 107 -9.22 -10.12 5.41
C GLU A 107 -8.39 -11.28 5.98
N SER A 108 -8.99 -12.47 6.13
CA SER A 108 -8.30 -13.66 6.63
C SER A 108 -7.11 -14.04 5.74
N ILE A 109 -7.24 -13.96 4.41
CA ILE A 109 -6.13 -14.21 3.47
C ILE A 109 -4.99 -13.21 3.70
N CYS A 110 -5.30 -11.92 3.84
CA CYS A 110 -4.28 -10.89 4.06
C CYS A 110 -3.57 -11.09 5.42
N VAL A 111 -4.31 -11.41 6.49
CA VAL A 111 -3.74 -11.67 7.81
C VAL A 111 -2.79 -12.87 7.79
N GLU A 112 -3.15 -13.96 7.12
CA GLU A 112 -2.28 -15.13 7.00
C GLU A 112 -1.01 -14.84 6.17
N LEU A 113 -1.12 -14.09 5.08
CA LEU A 113 0.04 -13.65 4.29
C LEU A 113 0.95 -12.70 5.06
N LEU A 114 0.38 -11.80 5.89
CA LEU A 114 1.16 -10.90 6.74
C LEU A 114 1.87 -11.66 7.87
N SER A 115 1.23 -12.68 8.45
CA SER A 115 1.78 -13.41 9.59
C SER A 115 2.85 -14.44 9.19
N GLN A 116 2.76 -15.01 7.98
CA GLN A 116 3.68 -16.06 7.51
C GLN A 116 4.62 -15.60 6.39
N GLY A 117 4.36 -14.45 5.75
CA GLY A 117 5.07 -14.00 4.56
C GLY A 117 4.56 -14.69 3.29
N LYS A 118 5.46 -15.33 2.55
CA LYS A 118 5.13 -15.99 1.27
C LYS A 118 4.41 -17.32 1.50
N LEU A 119 3.23 -17.49 0.95
CA LEU A 119 2.44 -18.73 1.05
C LEU A 119 1.95 -19.21 -0.33
N THR A 120 1.75 -20.52 -0.48
CA THR A 120 0.96 -21.08 -1.59
C THR A 120 -0.53 -20.94 -1.27
N VAL A 121 -1.38 -21.08 -2.29
CA VAL A 121 -2.83 -20.97 -2.10
C VAL A 121 -3.33 -22.13 -1.24
N SER A 122 -2.84 -23.34 -1.48
CA SER A 122 -3.19 -24.54 -0.70
C SER A 122 -2.86 -24.37 0.78
N GLU A 123 -1.68 -23.83 1.11
CA GLU A 123 -1.25 -23.65 2.48
C GLU A 123 -2.02 -22.51 3.17
N ALA A 124 -2.29 -21.41 2.46
CA ALA A 124 -3.14 -20.33 2.97
C ALA A 124 -4.54 -20.85 3.32
N ILE A 125 -5.17 -21.61 2.42
CA ILE A 125 -6.49 -22.22 2.65
C ILE A 125 -6.47 -23.11 3.90
N ARG A 126 -5.49 -24.02 4.02
CA ARG A 126 -5.38 -24.91 5.18
C ARG A 126 -5.22 -24.17 6.50
N ARG A 127 -4.51 -23.04 6.50
CA ARG A 127 -4.32 -22.21 7.69
C ARG A 127 -5.58 -21.48 8.08
N ILE A 128 -6.24 -20.84 7.12
CA ILE A 128 -7.52 -20.16 7.35
C ILE A 128 -8.54 -21.15 7.91
N GLN A 129 -8.65 -22.35 7.34
CA GLN A 129 -9.58 -23.37 7.84
C GLN A 129 -9.27 -23.88 9.25
N ARG A 130 -8.01 -23.85 9.70
CA ARG A 130 -7.66 -24.21 11.08
C ARG A 130 -8.04 -23.12 12.06
N THR A 131 -8.00 -21.86 11.62
CA THR A 131 -8.33 -20.69 12.44
C THR A 131 -9.84 -20.45 12.47
N ASP A 132 -10.53 -20.67 11.35
CA ASP A 132 -11.96 -20.48 11.19
C ASP A 132 -12.57 -21.62 10.36
N GLU A 133 -13.13 -22.62 11.05
CA GLU A 133 -13.78 -23.78 10.43
C GLU A 133 -15.11 -23.41 9.73
N SER A 134 -15.66 -22.23 10.00
CA SER A 134 -16.94 -21.80 9.42
C SER A 134 -16.82 -21.31 7.97
N LEU A 135 -15.62 -20.93 7.54
CA LEU A 135 -15.39 -20.40 6.19
C LEU A 135 -15.37 -21.50 5.14
N VAL A 136 -16.20 -21.33 4.11
CA VAL A 136 -16.30 -22.28 3.01
C VAL A 136 -15.10 -22.15 2.08
N LEU A 137 -14.54 -23.30 1.66
CA LEU A 137 -13.42 -23.37 0.72
C LEU A 137 -13.64 -22.60 -0.58
N SER A 138 -14.87 -22.62 -1.10
CA SER A 138 -15.25 -21.88 -2.31
C SER A 138 -15.05 -20.38 -2.12
N ASP A 139 -15.37 -19.86 -0.94
CA ASP A 139 -15.42 -18.43 -0.68
C ASP A 139 -14.00 -17.88 -0.51
N ILE A 140 -13.13 -18.64 0.16
CA ILE A 140 -11.69 -18.34 0.24
C ILE A 140 -11.07 -18.37 -1.16
N ARG A 141 -11.39 -19.38 -1.98
CA ARG A 141 -10.86 -19.50 -3.34
C ARG A 141 -11.33 -18.34 -4.24
N ASN A 142 -12.60 -17.98 -4.17
CA ASN A 142 -13.16 -16.87 -4.94
C ASN A 142 -12.54 -15.54 -4.50
N SER A 143 -12.42 -15.30 -3.19
CA SER A 143 -11.79 -14.10 -2.64
C SER A 143 -10.31 -13.99 -3.05
N PHE A 144 -9.57 -15.10 -3.03
CA PHE A 144 -8.18 -15.12 -3.49
C PHE A 144 -8.08 -14.78 -4.98
N LYS A 145 -8.98 -15.33 -5.80
CA LYS A 145 -9.05 -15.01 -7.22
C LYS A 145 -9.36 -13.53 -7.45
N GLU A 146 -10.36 -12.98 -6.76
CA GLU A 146 -10.72 -11.56 -6.88
C GLU A 146 -9.57 -10.64 -6.45
N LEU A 147 -8.85 -10.97 -5.37
CA LEU A 147 -7.66 -10.24 -4.93
C LEU A 147 -6.50 -10.31 -5.94
N ALA A 148 -6.33 -11.44 -6.63
CA ALA A 148 -5.32 -11.59 -7.68
C ALA A 148 -5.73 -10.84 -8.96
N ASP A 149 -6.98 -10.97 -9.41
CA ASP A 149 -7.53 -10.29 -10.58
C ASP A 149 -7.50 -8.75 -10.41
N SER A 150 -7.69 -8.27 -9.18
CA SER A 150 -7.57 -6.84 -8.81
C SER A 150 -6.14 -6.40 -8.48
N GLN A 151 -5.15 -7.29 -8.64
CA GLN A 151 -3.72 -7.04 -8.46
C GLN A 151 -3.27 -6.68 -7.03
N PHE A 152 -4.11 -6.90 -6.02
CA PHE A 152 -3.74 -6.75 -4.60
C PHE A 152 -2.80 -7.87 -4.13
N LEU A 153 -2.90 -9.05 -4.76
CA LEU A 153 -1.94 -10.13 -4.60
C LEU A 153 -1.07 -10.27 -5.85
N ILE A 154 0.20 -10.59 -5.65
CA ILE A 154 1.15 -10.84 -6.72
C ILE A 154 1.92 -12.14 -6.47
N ARG A 155 2.05 -12.94 -7.52
CA ARG A 155 2.82 -14.16 -7.50
C ARG A 155 4.31 -13.85 -7.44
N CYS A 156 5.02 -14.54 -6.56
CA CYS A 156 6.47 -14.51 -6.50
C CYS A 156 7.04 -15.15 -7.78
N PRO A 157 8.11 -14.56 -8.37
CA PRO A 157 8.77 -15.14 -9.52
C PRO A 157 9.20 -16.59 -9.26
N ALA A 158 9.07 -17.45 -10.25
CA ALA A 158 9.50 -18.83 -10.13
C ALA A 158 11.04 -18.90 -10.03
N ILE A 159 11.53 -19.88 -9.27
CA ILE A 159 12.96 -20.13 -9.13
C ILE A 159 13.44 -20.87 -10.38
N GLY A 160 14.31 -20.21 -11.14
CA GLY A 160 15.05 -20.74 -12.26
C GLY A 160 16.36 -21.41 -11.84
N PRO A 161 17.21 -21.79 -12.81
CA PRO A 161 18.47 -22.48 -12.53
C PRO A 161 19.40 -21.59 -11.68
N GLU A 162 20.09 -22.21 -10.73
CA GLU A 162 21.08 -21.52 -9.89
C GLU A 162 22.28 -21.09 -10.73
N ILE A 163 22.65 -19.82 -10.63
CA ILE A 163 23.86 -19.27 -11.25
C ILE A 163 24.80 -18.89 -10.11
N TYR A 164 26.01 -19.46 -10.09
CA TYR A 164 27.02 -19.26 -9.03
C TYR A 164 26.49 -19.51 -7.59
N GLY A 165 25.56 -20.46 -7.42
CA GLY A 165 24.94 -20.77 -6.13
C GLY A 165 23.87 -19.77 -5.67
N CYS A 166 23.45 -18.85 -6.55
CA CYS A 166 22.32 -17.96 -6.34
C CYS A 166 21.12 -18.42 -7.19
N PRO A 167 19.94 -18.64 -6.59
CA PRO A 167 18.74 -18.92 -7.36
C PRO A 167 18.36 -17.69 -8.19
N GLN A 168 18.14 -17.88 -9.49
CA GLN A 168 17.70 -16.83 -10.40
C GLN A 168 16.18 -16.82 -10.48
N PHE A 169 15.56 -15.64 -10.56
CA PHE A 169 14.11 -15.53 -10.74
C PHE A 169 13.74 -15.46 -12.22
N VAL A 170 12.78 -16.28 -12.64
CA VAL A 170 12.26 -16.29 -14.02
C VAL A 170 11.29 -15.12 -14.19
N ALA A 171 11.56 -14.25 -15.16
CA ALA A 171 10.77 -13.04 -15.42
C ALA A 171 9.48 -13.27 -16.24
N ASN A 172 9.37 -14.39 -16.96
CA ASN A 172 8.32 -14.64 -17.95
C ASN A 172 7.07 -15.36 -17.39
N ASN A 173 6.61 -14.99 -16.20
CA ASN A 173 5.36 -15.53 -15.64
C ASN A 173 4.31 -14.44 -15.52
N ASP A 174 3.05 -14.75 -15.84
CA ASP A 174 1.92 -13.90 -15.49
C ASP A 174 1.84 -13.79 -13.96
N PRO A 175 2.09 -12.60 -13.38
CA PRO A 175 2.16 -12.43 -11.92
C PRO A 175 0.80 -12.51 -11.23
N PHE A 176 -0.31 -12.46 -11.97
CA PHE A 176 -1.66 -12.37 -11.42
C PHE A 176 -2.52 -13.60 -11.75
N ALA A 177 -2.04 -14.51 -12.60
CA ALA A 177 -2.76 -15.72 -12.95
C ALA A 177 -2.85 -16.73 -11.78
N MET A 178 -4.08 -17.07 -11.40
CA MET A 178 -4.40 -18.11 -10.42
C MET A 178 -3.98 -19.51 -10.90
N PRO A 179 -3.46 -20.40 -10.03
CA PRO A 179 -3.22 -21.79 -10.39
C PRO A 179 -4.52 -22.52 -10.73
N ALA A 180 -4.54 -23.29 -11.83
CA ALA A 180 -5.72 -24.04 -12.27
C ALA A 180 -6.10 -25.18 -11.30
N ALA A 181 -5.08 -25.82 -10.72
CA ALA A 181 -5.21 -26.81 -9.66
C ALA A 181 -4.44 -26.32 -8.43
N ILE A 182 -5.07 -26.42 -7.26
CA ILE A 182 -4.54 -25.92 -5.98
C ILE A 182 -4.31 -27.15 -5.09
N LEU A 183 -5.41 -27.74 -4.61
CA LEU A 183 -5.40 -28.97 -3.82
C LEU A 183 -5.46 -30.22 -4.73
N GLU A 184 -4.79 -31.31 -4.33
CA GLU A 184 -5.02 -32.61 -4.95
C GLU A 184 -6.50 -33.03 -4.77
N LYS A 185 -7.13 -33.55 -5.83
CA LYS A 185 -8.37 -34.32 -5.70
C LYS A 185 -8.06 -35.55 -4.86
N LYS A 186 -8.51 -35.61 -3.61
CA LYS A 186 -8.68 -36.89 -2.92
C LYS A 186 -9.76 -37.68 -3.65
N GLU A 187 -9.37 -38.50 -4.62
CA GLU A 187 -10.26 -39.55 -5.12
C GLU A 187 -10.43 -40.58 -4.01
N SER A 188 -11.60 -40.55 -3.39
CA SER A 188 -12.11 -41.66 -2.60
C SER A 188 -12.40 -42.84 -3.53
N SER A 189 -11.43 -43.72 -3.73
CA SER A 189 -11.68 -45.07 -4.24
C SER A 189 -10.97 -46.09 -3.38
N SER A 190 -11.70 -46.57 -2.37
CA SER A 190 -11.48 -47.87 -1.76
C SER A 190 -11.70 -48.98 -2.80
N ALA A 191 -10.64 -49.73 -3.17
CA ALA A 191 -10.69 -51.18 -3.46
C ALA A 191 -9.31 -51.75 -3.87
N SER A 192 -8.75 -52.58 -2.96
CA SER A 192 -7.96 -53.82 -3.18
C SER A 192 -6.81 -53.91 -4.21
N ALA A 193 -5.55 -53.90 -3.69
CA ALA A 193 -4.46 -54.91 -3.75
C ALA A 193 -4.11 -55.70 -5.06
N PRO A 194 -2.91 -56.33 -5.23
CA PRO A 194 -1.83 -56.57 -4.25
C PRO A 194 -0.39 -56.24 -4.71
N ALA A 195 0.54 -56.47 -3.78
CA ALA A 195 1.98 -56.18 -3.79
C ALA A 195 2.83 -56.93 -4.82
N ALA A 196 3.88 -56.26 -5.33
CA ALA A 196 5.16 -56.87 -5.70
C ALA A 196 6.28 -55.80 -5.76
N GLU A 197 7.49 -56.27 -5.50
CA GLU A 197 8.74 -55.59 -5.11
C GLU A 197 9.31 -54.53 -6.08
N ALA A 198 9.95 -53.49 -5.54
CA ALA A 198 11.15 -52.90 -6.14
C ALA A 198 12.00 -52.09 -5.13
N SER A 199 13.30 -52.29 -5.26
CA SER A 199 14.42 -51.94 -4.37
C SER A 199 14.70 -50.44 -4.15
N SER A 200 15.06 -50.14 -2.90
CA SER A 200 15.95 -49.08 -2.39
C SER A 200 16.73 -48.20 -3.39
N ARG A 201 16.54 -46.87 -3.30
CA ARG A 201 17.62 -45.85 -3.40
C ARG A 201 17.21 -44.54 -2.70
N LYS A 202 17.95 -44.23 -1.62
CA LYS A 202 18.27 -42.91 -1.05
C LYS A 202 17.09 -42.01 -0.61
N ARG A 203 16.73 -42.11 0.68
CA ARG A 203 15.92 -41.11 1.40
C ARG A 203 16.60 -39.73 1.36
N LYS A 204 16.08 -38.82 0.53
CA LYS A 204 16.31 -37.38 0.69
C LYS A 204 15.37 -36.91 1.80
N ALA A 205 15.94 -36.40 2.89
CA ALA A 205 15.21 -35.86 4.03
C ALA A 205 14.48 -34.56 3.64
N GLY A 206 13.30 -34.69 3.02
CA GLY A 206 12.47 -33.57 2.59
C GLY A 206 11.00 -33.93 2.39
N GLY A 207 10.51 -34.97 3.06
CA GLY A 207 9.19 -35.56 2.80
C GLY A 207 8.12 -35.31 3.86
N ASN A 208 8.22 -34.25 4.68
CA ASN A 208 7.25 -34.03 5.76
C ASN A 208 6.79 -32.58 5.93
N GLU A 209 6.88 -31.75 4.88
CA GLU A 209 6.21 -30.47 4.85
C GLU A 209 4.77 -30.65 4.33
N PRO A 210 3.75 -30.17 5.07
CA PRO A 210 2.37 -30.23 4.58
C PRO A 210 2.28 -29.44 3.27
N GLY A 211 1.92 -30.14 2.18
CA GLY A 211 1.70 -29.52 0.87
C GLY A 211 2.84 -29.64 -0.15
N ALA A 212 3.90 -30.41 0.14
CA ALA A 212 4.94 -30.69 -0.86
C ALA A 212 4.44 -31.43 -2.12
N ASN A 213 3.27 -32.07 -2.04
CA ASN A 213 2.60 -32.75 -3.17
C ASN A 213 1.47 -31.91 -3.80
N ASP A 214 1.20 -30.70 -3.31
CA ASP A 214 0.11 -29.89 -3.85
C ASP A 214 0.43 -29.40 -5.27
N ALA A 215 -0.61 -29.21 -6.09
CA ALA A 215 -0.44 -28.82 -7.49
C ALA A 215 0.13 -27.39 -7.65
N ASP A 216 0.00 -26.57 -6.61
CA ASP A 216 0.56 -25.22 -6.52
C ASP A 216 1.90 -25.14 -5.77
N ALA A 217 2.55 -26.28 -5.50
CA ALA A 217 3.89 -26.30 -4.91
C ALA A 217 4.88 -25.47 -5.73
N GLY A 218 5.61 -24.57 -5.07
CA GLY A 218 6.52 -23.61 -5.70
C GLY A 218 5.84 -22.37 -6.29
N GLN A 219 4.52 -22.22 -6.16
CA GLN A 219 3.76 -21.04 -6.58
C GLN A 219 3.41 -20.17 -5.37
N TYR A 220 4.38 -19.39 -4.92
CA TYR A 220 4.20 -18.53 -3.75
C TYR A 220 3.55 -17.21 -4.14
N TRP A 221 2.71 -16.69 -3.24
CA TRP A 221 2.03 -15.41 -3.35
C TRP A 221 2.48 -14.49 -2.23
N ARG A 222 2.44 -13.20 -2.53
CA ARG A 222 2.69 -12.12 -1.56
C ARG A 222 1.75 -10.96 -1.84
N ILE A 223 1.67 -10.07 -0.87
CA ILE A 223 0.91 -8.82 -0.97
C ILE A 223 1.62 -7.87 -1.93
N ASN A 224 0.84 -7.22 -2.79
CA ASN A 224 1.34 -6.20 -3.71
C ASN A 224 1.20 -4.82 -3.09
N TRP A 225 2.15 -4.44 -2.25
CA TRP A 225 2.16 -3.15 -1.56
C TRP A 225 2.01 -1.95 -2.51
N LEU A 226 2.66 -1.97 -3.67
CA LEU A 226 2.56 -0.89 -4.66
C LEU A 226 1.12 -0.61 -5.13
N LYS A 227 0.30 -1.66 -5.23
CA LYS A 227 -1.12 -1.51 -5.60
C LYS A 227 -1.93 -0.97 -4.41
N PHE A 228 -1.63 -1.43 -3.20
CA PHE A 228 -2.26 -0.93 -1.99
C PHE A 228 -1.93 0.53 -1.69
N ASP A 229 -0.67 0.94 -1.88
CA ASP A 229 -0.25 2.33 -1.69
C ASP A 229 -0.93 3.24 -2.73
N ALA A 230 -1.01 2.78 -3.98
CA ALA A 230 -1.73 3.50 -5.03
C ALA A 230 -3.22 3.65 -4.67
N TYR A 231 -3.85 2.59 -4.17
CA TYR A 231 -5.24 2.63 -3.72
C TYR A 231 -5.43 3.60 -2.53
N LEU A 232 -4.56 3.51 -1.52
CA LEU A 232 -4.61 4.38 -0.35
C LEU A 232 -4.42 5.85 -0.74
N ARG A 233 -3.50 6.13 -1.67
CA ARG A 233 -3.30 7.47 -2.23
C ARG A 233 -4.58 7.98 -2.89
N ASP A 234 -5.22 7.17 -3.71
CA ASP A 234 -6.41 7.56 -4.44
C ASP A 234 -7.57 7.82 -3.47
N GLU A 235 -7.75 6.96 -2.46
CA GLU A 235 -8.72 7.16 -1.36
C GLU A 235 -8.44 8.45 -0.57
N LEU A 236 -7.17 8.73 -0.23
CA LEU A 236 -6.80 9.96 0.49
C LEU A 236 -7.13 11.22 -0.32
N ILE A 237 -6.94 11.18 -1.64
CA ILE A 237 -7.30 12.30 -2.52
C ILE A 237 -8.82 12.46 -2.57
N ILE A 238 -9.57 11.37 -2.68
CA ILE A 238 -11.04 11.42 -2.72
C ILE A 238 -11.61 11.96 -1.42
N ASP A 239 -11.11 11.48 -0.27
CA ASP A 239 -11.55 11.94 1.04
C ASP A 239 -11.25 13.44 1.26
N TYR A 240 -10.08 13.90 0.81
CA TYR A 240 -9.71 15.32 0.84
C TYR A 240 -10.68 16.19 0.02
N LEU A 241 -11.10 15.72 -1.16
CA LEU A 241 -12.00 16.47 -2.05
C LEU A 241 -13.42 16.60 -1.50
N ILE A 242 -13.90 15.60 -0.75
CA ILE A 242 -15.28 15.57 -0.23
C ILE A 242 -15.36 16.24 1.15
N GLY A 243 -14.22 16.53 1.78
CA GLY A 243 -14.15 17.30 3.03
C GLY A 243 -14.04 16.43 4.30
N GLY A 244 -13.45 15.23 4.20
CA GLY A 244 -13.07 14.42 5.37
C GLY A 244 -14.23 13.90 6.24
N GLY A 245 -15.47 13.96 5.75
CA GLY A 245 -16.68 13.58 6.49
C GLY A 245 -17.21 12.18 6.19
N SER A 246 -16.60 11.42 5.29
CA SER A 246 -17.18 10.17 4.81
C SER A 246 -16.44 8.95 5.36
N THR A 247 -16.77 8.54 6.58
CA THR A 247 -16.50 7.18 7.10
C THR A 247 -17.28 6.09 6.32
N SER A 248 -18.00 6.47 5.26
CA SER A 248 -18.93 5.62 4.50
C SER A 248 -18.48 5.42 3.04
N THR A 249 -17.19 5.45 2.74
CA THR A 249 -16.66 5.55 1.36
C THR A 249 -16.85 4.31 0.47
N ILE A 250 -17.14 3.12 0.99
CA ILE A 250 -17.22 1.88 0.17
C ILE A 250 -18.48 1.05 0.42
N ALA A 251 -19.13 1.21 1.57
CA ALA A 251 -20.40 0.54 1.84
C ALA A 251 -21.46 0.87 0.78
N THR A 252 -21.45 2.07 0.21
CA THR A 252 -22.45 2.49 -0.79
C THR A 252 -22.19 1.99 -2.22
N LEU A 253 -20.99 1.49 -2.53
CA LEU A 253 -20.68 0.89 -3.83
C LEU A 253 -20.82 -0.65 -3.80
N ASN A 254 -20.64 -1.29 -2.65
CA ASN A 254 -20.74 -2.75 -2.49
C ASN A 254 -22.00 -3.25 -1.75
N ILE A 255 -22.78 -2.37 -1.10
CA ILE A 255 -24.11 -2.76 -0.63
C ILE A 255 -25.03 -2.77 -1.85
N LYS A 256 -25.36 -3.97 -2.33
CA LYS A 256 -26.67 -4.23 -2.94
C LYS A 256 -27.70 -3.54 -2.06
N LYS A 257 -28.17 -2.36 -2.48
CA LYS A 257 -29.15 -1.57 -1.74
C LYS A 257 -30.36 -2.47 -1.53
N GLU A 258 -30.57 -2.95 -0.30
CA GLU A 258 -31.87 -3.53 0.05
C GLU A 258 -32.92 -2.43 -0.18
N PRO A 259 -33.94 -2.69 -1.01
CA PRO A 259 -34.93 -1.68 -1.34
C PRO A 259 -35.85 -1.49 -0.13
N GLY A 260 -35.68 -0.42 0.65
CA GLY A 260 -36.67 -0.15 1.71
C GLY A 260 -36.42 0.93 2.76
N VAL A 261 -35.27 1.61 2.81
CA VAL A 261 -35.05 2.65 3.84
C VAL A 261 -35.03 4.03 3.18
N GLU A 262 -36.14 4.75 3.35
CA GLU A 262 -36.25 6.18 3.08
C GLU A 262 -35.58 6.94 4.23
N ASP A 263 -34.55 7.74 3.95
CA ASP A 263 -33.93 8.61 4.94
C ASP A 263 -33.97 10.08 4.51
N ASN A 264 -34.41 10.93 5.45
CA ASN A 264 -34.85 12.30 5.25
C ASN A 264 -33.68 13.30 5.41
N GLY A 265 -32.68 13.22 4.52
CA GLY A 265 -31.52 14.13 4.42
C GLY A 265 -31.09 14.46 2.98
N ALA A 266 -32.00 14.32 2.02
CA ALA A 266 -31.73 13.87 0.64
C ALA A 266 -30.95 14.80 -0.33
N GLY A 267 -30.59 16.03 0.03
CA GLY A 267 -29.97 17.00 -0.90
C GLY A 267 -28.44 17.00 -0.90
N GLN A 268 -27.85 17.02 0.30
CA GLN A 268 -26.41 17.19 0.49
C GLN A 268 -25.67 15.85 0.31
N ASP A 269 -26.25 14.77 0.83
CA ASP A 269 -25.74 13.40 0.70
C ASP A 269 -25.77 12.90 -0.75
N ARG A 270 -26.80 13.28 -1.52
CA ARG A 270 -26.90 12.89 -2.93
C ARG A 270 -25.83 13.57 -3.77
N THR A 271 -25.61 14.87 -3.56
CA THR A 271 -24.60 15.61 -4.33
C THR A 271 -23.20 15.06 -4.03
N GLN A 272 -22.87 14.87 -2.75
CA GLN A 272 -21.61 14.25 -2.31
C GLN A 272 -21.42 12.84 -2.88
N TYR A 273 -22.46 12.01 -2.85
CA TYR A 273 -22.41 10.66 -3.43
C TYR A 273 -22.10 10.70 -4.93
N ILE A 274 -22.71 11.61 -5.68
CA ILE A 274 -22.48 11.73 -7.13
C ILE A 274 -21.04 12.22 -7.39
N THR A 275 -20.55 13.25 -6.69
CA THR A 275 -19.16 13.73 -6.85
C THR A 275 -18.14 12.67 -6.45
N GLN A 276 -18.36 11.97 -5.35
CA GLN A 276 -17.52 10.86 -4.91
C GLN A 276 -17.49 9.73 -5.94
N SER A 277 -18.66 9.33 -6.45
CA SER A 277 -18.76 8.28 -7.46
C SER A 277 -18.01 8.65 -8.73
N VAL A 278 -18.15 9.88 -9.21
CA VAL A 278 -17.44 10.35 -10.41
C VAL A 278 -15.93 10.43 -10.17
N ALA A 279 -15.48 10.91 -9.01
CA ALA A 279 -14.06 10.92 -8.65
C ALA A 279 -13.48 9.49 -8.61
N ASN A 280 -14.16 8.56 -7.93
CA ASN A 280 -13.82 7.13 -7.90
C ASN A 280 -13.68 6.55 -9.31
N LEU A 281 -14.61 6.85 -10.21
CA LEU A 281 -14.56 6.36 -11.59
C LEU A 281 -13.35 6.92 -12.37
N MET A 282 -12.95 8.18 -12.12
CA MET A 282 -11.75 8.74 -12.73
C MET A 282 -10.48 8.03 -12.26
N PHE A 283 -10.35 7.75 -10.96
CA PHE A 283 -9.23 6.97 -10.42
C PHE A 283 -9.25 5.51 -10.90
N LYS A 284 -10.44 4.89 -10.95
CA LYS A 284 -10.63 3.54 -11.48
C LYS A 284 -10.19 3.43 -12.94
N LEU A 285 -10.48 4.45 -13.76
CA LEU A 285 -10.02 4.51 -15.15
C LEU A 285 -8.49 4.49 -15.23
N ASN A 286 -7.81 5.17 -14.31
CA ASN A 286 -6.36 5.24 -14.28
C ASN A 286 -5.69 3.90 -13.95
N GLU A 287 -6.34 3.03 -13.18
CA GLU A 287 -5.79 1.71 -12.82
C GLU A 287 -5.46 0.85 -14.04
N THR A 288 -6.20 1.03 -15.15
CA THR A 288 -5.97 0.29 -16.40
C THR A 288 -4.99 0.99 -17.34
N ARG A 289 -4.75 2.30 -17.16
CA ARG A 289 -4.02 3.14 -18.11
C ARG A 289 -2.59 3.48 -17.67
N SER A 290 -2.31 3.51 -16.37
CA SER A 290 -1.00 3.91 -15.84
C SER A 290 -0.42 2.88 -14.86
N LYS A 291 0.87 3.01 -14.59
CA LYS A 291 1.58 2.17 -13.62
C LYS A 291 1.11 2.51 -12.19
N PRO A 292 1.06 1.53 -11.27
CA PRO A 292 0.82 1.79 -9.85
C PRO A 292 1.78 2.86 -9.33
N MET A 293 1.27 3.79 -8.53
CA MET A 293 2.03 4.93 -7.96
C MET A 293 2.55 5.99 -8.95
N SER A 294 2.16 5.96 -10.23
CA SER A 294 2.48 7.04 -11.17
C SER A 294 1.89 8.39 -10.71
N LEU A 295 2.67 9.47 -10.86
CA LEU A 295 2.28 10.85 -10.57
C LEU A 295 1.80 11.60 -11.82
N GLU A 296 1.52 10.87 -12.90
CA GLU A 296 0.95 11.43 -14.12
C GLU A 296 -0.48 11.91 -13.90
N SER A 297 -0.89 12.93 -14.64
CA SER A 297 -2.27 13.42 -14.58
C SER A 297 -3.22 12.42 -15.21
N ILE A 298 -4.33 12.16 -14.54
CA ILE A 298 -5.41 11.32 -15.07
C ILE A 298 -6.19 12.16 -16.07
N THR A 299 -6.55 11.60 -17.22
CA THR A 299 -7.41 12.26 -18.21
C THR A 299 -8.65 11.43 -18.48
N ALA A 300 -9.83 12.02 -18.32
CA ALA A 300 -11.11 11.35 -18.51
C ALA A 300 -12.06 12.21 -19.35
N SER A 301 -12.71 11.58 -20.34
CA SER A 301 -13.81 12.19 -21.09
C SER A 301 -15.15 11.84 -20.45
N ILE A 302 -16.18 12.68 -20.63
CA ILE A 302 -17.53 12.34 -20.15
C ILE A 302 -18.03 11.03 -20.76
N THR A 303 -17.72 10.77 -22.03
CA THR A 303 -18.08 9.51 -22.69
C THR A 303 -17.43 8.29 -22.05
N ASP A 304 -16.18 8.40 -21.58
CA ASP A 304 -15.51 7.32 -20.84
C ASP A 304 -16.21 7.07 -19.50
N LEU A 305 -16.56 8.14 -18.79
CA LEU A 305 -17.27 8.06 -17.51
C LEU A 305 -18.66 7.43 -17.68
N GLN A 306 -19.41 7.80 -18.72
CA GLN A 306 -20.71 7.19 -19.01
C GLN A 306 -20.61 5.70 -19.31
N ARG A 307 -19.54 5.26 -19.97
CA ARG A 307 -19.28 3.84 -20.21
C ARG A 307 -19.01 3.12 -18.88
N LEU A 308 -18.15 3.69 -18.04
CA LEU A 308 -17.83 3.11 -16.73
C LEU A 308 -19.04 3.06 -15.79
N VAL A 309 -19.89 4.09 -15.79
CA VAL A 309 -21.15 4.12 -15.03
C VAL A 309 -22.04 2.93 -15.39
N LYS A 310 -22.15 2.61 -16.70
CA LYS A 310 -22.92 1.45 -17.18
C LYS A 310 -22.26 0.13 -16.79
N GLU A 311 -20.94 0.02 -16.92
CA GLU A 311 -20.18 -1.18 -16.57
C GLU A 311 -20.31 -1.52 -15.06
N HIS A 312 -20.32 -0.51 -14.19
CA HIS A 312 -20.44 -0.68 -12.73
C HIS A 312 -21.89 -0.63 -12.22
N GLY A 313 -22.89 -0.54 -13.12
CA GLY A 313 -24.31 -0.56 -12.75
C GLY A 313 -24.78 0.64 -11.93
N LEU A 314 -24.10 1.79 -12.04
CA LEU A 314 -24.44 3.01 -11.31
C LEU A 314 -25.63 3.72 -11.96
N SER A 315 -26.62 4.14 -11.16
CA SER A 315 -27.81 4.86 -11.64
C SER A 315 -27.54 6.37 -11.81
N LEU A 316 -26.47 6.73 -12.54
CA LEU A 316 -26.07 8.11 -12.79
C LEU A 316 -26.46 8.53 -14.21
N THR A 317 -27.14 9.65 -14.33
CA THR A 317 -27.48 10.21 -15.64
C THR A 317 -26.37 11.12 -16.16
N LYS A 318 -26.36 11.42 -17.47
CA LYS A 318 -25.39 12.36 -18.06
C LYS A 318 -25.32 13.72 -17.33
N PRO A 319 -26.45 14.40 -17.02
CA PRO A 319 -26.39 15.69 -16.33
C PRO A 319 -25.83 15.55 -14.90
N ASP A 320 -26.03 14.42 -14.22
CA ASP A 320 -25.43 14.18 -12.90
C ASP A 320 -23.90 14.13 -12.99
N ILE A 321 -23.36 13.50 -14.03
CA ILE A 321 -21.91 13.42 -14.27
C ILE A 321 -21.32 14.79 -14.61
N GLU A 322 -22.01 15.55 -15.48
CA GLU A 322 -21.61 16.92 -15.83
C GLU A 322 -21.61 17.85 -14.61
N LEU A 323 -22.65 17.77 -13.77
CA LEU A 323 -22.75 18.50 -12.52
C LEU A 323 -21.59 18.16 -11.56
N ALA A 324 -21.34 16.87 -11.33
CA ALA A 324 -20.25 16.43 -10.46
C ALA A 324 -18.87 16.87 -10.97
N CYS A 325 -18.63 16.78 -12.29
CA CYS A 325 -17.37 17.25 -12.86
C CYS A 325 -17.22 18.77 -12.69
N GLN A 326 -18.31 19.54 -12.79
CA GLN A 326 -18.30 20.98 -12.57
C GLN A 326 -17.98 21.33 -11.11
N ILE A 327 -18.67 20.68 -10.15
CA ILE A 327 -18.40 20.86 -8.72
C ILE A 327 -16.94 20.52 -8.39
N LEU A 328 -16.43 19.39 -8.89
CA LEU A 328 -15.04 19.01 -8.69
C LEU A 328 -14.07 20.05 -9.25
N VAL A 329 -14.34 20.64 -10.42
CA VAL A 329 -13.47 21.69 -10.98
C VAL A 329 -13.50 22.96 -10.14
N ASP A 330 -14.66 23.34 -9.63
CA ASP A 330 -14.85 24.59 -8.89
C ASP A 330 -14.30 24.51 -7.45
N GLU A 331 -14.47 23.37 -6.77
CA GLU A 331 -14.12 23.21 -5.35
C GLU A 331 -12.72 22.64 -5.10
N SER A 332 -12.09 21.99 -6.08
CA SER A 332 -10.85 21.24 -5.86
C SER A 332 -9.54 22.06 -5.91
N ASP A 333 -9.61 23.39 -5.85
CA ASP A 333 -8.46 24.30 -5.89
C ASP A 333 -7.42 23.93 -6.99
N GLY A 334 -7.92 23.50 -8.15
CA GLY A 334 -7.13 23.15 -9.34
C GLY A 334 -6.53 21.75 -9.36
N ILE A 335 -6.93 20.84 -8.45
CA ILE A 335 -6.67 19.39 -8.61
C ILE A 335 -7.40 18.88 -9.86
N PHE A 336 -8.67 19.24 -10.02
CA PHE A 336 -9.46 18.96 -11.22
C PHE A 336 -9.42 20.17 -12.15
N ARG A 337 -9.18 19.90 -13.43
CA ARG A 337 -9.17 20.94 -14.47
C ARG A 337 -9.88 20.45 -15.72
N LYS A 338 -10.65 21.32 -16.34
CA LYS A 338 -11.23 21.11 -17.67
C LYS A 338 -10.23 21.59 -18.73
N LEU A 339 -9.75 20.69 -19.58
CA LEU A 339 -8.78 21.00 -20.64
C LEU A 339 -9.43 21.38 -21.97
N GLY A 340 -10.67 20.98 -22.21
CA GLY A 340 -11.38 21.32 -23.44
C GLY A 340 -12.81 20.79 -23.49
N ASP A 341 -13.56 21.20 -24.50
CA ASP A 341 -14.97 20.83 -24.70
C ASP A 341 -15.18 19.63 -25.65
N SER A 342 -14.09 19.09 -26.21
CA SER A 342 -14.13 17.90 -27.07
C SER A 342 -14.75 16.69 -26.34
N ASN A 343 -15.59 15.91 -27.03
CA ASN A 343 -16.32 14.75 -26.49
C ASN A 343 -17.17 15.04 -25.25
N GLY A 344 -17.75 16.25 -25.16
CA GLY A 344 -18.60 16.67 -24.05
C GLY A 344 -17.84 17.23 -22.85
N GLY A 345 -16.50 17.33 -22.93
CA GLY A 345 -15.65 17.83 -21.86
C GLY A 345 -14.53 16.86 -21.55
N LEU A 346 -13.29 17.33 -21.67
CA LEU A 346 -12.10 16.61 -21.24
C LEU A 346 -11.66 17.14 -19.88
N TYR A 347 -11.65 16.25 -18.88
CA TYR A 347 -11.27 16.57 -17.51
C TYR A 347 -9.95 15.91 -17.18
N THR A 348 -9.16 16.59 -16.35
CA THR A 348 -7.88 16.08 -15.87
C THR A 348 -7.74 16.23 -14.38
N VAL A 349 -7.14 15.23 -13.75
CA VAL A 349 -6.83 15.19 -12.31
C VAL A 349 -5.33 15.22 -12.13
N ASP A 350 -4.82 16.24 -11.43
CA ASP A 350 -3.39 16.40 -11.14
C ASP A 350 -3.05 15.78 -9.78
N ILE A 351 -2.53 14.55 -9.80
CA ILE A 351 -2.15 13.79 -8.60
C ILE A 351 -1.07 14.53 -7.80
N ARG A 352 -0.10 15.20 -8.46
CA ARG A 352 0.98 15.91 -7.75
C ARG A 352 0.45 17.10 -6.97
N ARG A 353 -0.50 17.82 -7.57
CA ARG A 353 -1.12 18.96 -6.91
C ARG A 353 -1.99 18.52 -5.74
N ALA A 354 -2.74 17.43 -5.89
CA ALA A 354 -3.54 16.84 -4.82
C ALA A 354 -2.67 16.47 -3.61
N LEU A 355 -1.59 15.72 -3.83
CA LEU A 355 -0.67 15.34 -2.75
C LEU A 355 -0.05 16.54 -2.05
N ARG A 356 0.36 17.57 -2.81
CA ARG A 356 0.90 18.80 -2.23
C ARG A 356 -0.11 19.51 -1.32
N GLN A 357 -1.38 19.58 -1.74
CA GLN A 357 -2.44 20.21 -0.95
C GLN A 357 -2.78 19.40 0.30
N ILE A 358 -2.81 18.07 0.20
CA ILE A 358 -3.00 17.17 1.35
C ILE A 358 -1.86 17.33 2.35
N CYS A 359 -0.60 17.29 1.91
CA CYS A 359 0.56 17.52 2.78
C CYS A 359 0.50 18.90 3.45
N ARG A 360 0.16 19.95 2.69
CA ARG A 360 -0.03 21.30 3.23
C ARG A 360 -1.10 21.31 4.32
N HIS A 361 -2.25 20.67 4.06
CA HIS A 361 -3.33 20.58 5.02
C HIS A 361 -2.93 19.85 6.31
N HIS A 362 -2.18 18.74 6.22
CA HIS A 362 -1.66 18.04 7.39
C HIS A 362 -0.64 18.88 8.17
N CYS A 363 0.27 19.57 7.49
CA CYS A 363 1.19 20.51 8.14
C CYS A 363 0.45 21.65 8.84
N GLU A 364 -0.57 22.24 8.21
CA GLU A 364 -1.41 23.27 8.83
C GLU A 364 -2.16 22.72 10.05
N SER A 365 -2.65 21.47 9.99
CA SER A 365 -3.33 20.82 11.10
C SER A 365 -2.40 20.52 12.28
N LEU A 366 -1.16 20.10 12.02
CA LEU A 366 -0.13 19.94 13.05
C LEU A 366 0.22 21.28 13.72
N ILE A 367 0.43 22.33 12.92
CA ILE A 367 0.69 23.69 13.42
C ILE A 367 -0.51 24.21 14.22
N ARG A 368 -1.74 23.92 13.78
CA ARG A 368 -2.98 24.29 14.50
C ARG A 368 -3.03 23.67 15.88
N GLU A 369 -2.61 22.42 16.01
CA GLU A 369 -2.63 21.69 17.27
C GLU A 369 -1.55 22.22 18.23
N GLN A 370 -0.36 22.55 17.71
CA GLN A 370 0.77 23.03 18.52
C GLN A 370 0.67 24.51 18.91
N PHE A 371 0.19 25.36 18.00
CA PHE A 371 0.29 26.83 18.09
C PHE A 371 -1.03 27.57 17.86
N GLU A 372 -2.15 26.84 17.91
CA GLU A 372 -3.51 27.33 17.70
C GLU A 372 -3.74 27.96 16.32
N GLY A 373 -4.93 28.54 16.10
CA GLY A 373 -5.31 29.14 14.81
C GLY A 373 -4.49 30.38 14.40
N ARG A 374 -3.78 31.02 15.33
CA ARG A 374 -3.00 32.24 15.09
C ARG A 374 -1.76 31.95 14.23
N ALA A 375 -1.05 30.86 14.52
CA ALA A 375 0.12 30.44 13.74
C ALA A 375 -0.23 30.10 12.28
N ILE A 376 -1.41 29.52 12.04
CA ILE A 376 -1.86 29.20 10.68
C ILE A 376 -2.02 30.47 9.84
N ARG A 377 -2.51 31.55 10.45
CA ARG A 377 -2.64 32.84 9.75
C ARG A 377 -1.28 33.35 9.30
N VAL A 378 -0.29 33.33 10.19
CA VAL A 378 1.10 33.71 9.89
C VAL A 378 1.69 32.79 8.83
N MET A 379 1.47 31.47 8.93
CA MET A 379 1.99 30.50 7.98
C MET A 379 1.37 30.68 6.58
N ARG A 380 0.05 30.82 6.46
CA ARG A 380 -0.63 31.09 5.18
C ARG A 380 -0.17 32.42 4.57
N LEU A 381 0.07 33.42 5.41
CA LEU A 381 0.61 34.70 4.98
C LEU A 381 2.02 34.53 4.37
N LEU A 382 2.92 33.86 5.09
CA LEU A 382 4.28 33.55 4.64
C LEU A 382 4.28 32.71 3.35
N GLU A 383 3.35 31.77 3.21
CA GLU A 383 3.24 30.96 2.01
C GLU A 383 2.79 31.77 0.79
N SER A 384 1.88 32.73 0.97
CA SER A 384 1.37 33.57 -0.11
C SER A 384 2.34 34.65 -0.60
N ARG A 385 3.19 35.18 0.30
CA ARG A 385 4.12 36.28 0.01
C ARG A 385 5.58 35.85 -0.07
N HIS A 386 5.89 34.61 0.31
CA HIS A 386 7.21 33.97 0.39
C HIS A 386 8.21 34.63 1.36
N PHE A 387 8.46 35.93 1.23
CA PHE A 387 9.38 36.69 2.08
C PHE A 387 8.64 37.84 2.72
N LEU A 388 8.66 37.90 4.04
CA LEU A 388 8.04 38.96 4.83
C LEU A 388 8.96 39.36 5.98
N ASP A 389 9.01 40.65 6.22
CA ASP A 389 9.66 41.22 7.39
C ASP A 389 8.73 41.15 8.62
N GLU A 390 9.29 41.24 9.83
CA GLU A 390 8.53 41.15 11.09
C GLU A 390 7.40 42.19 11.16
N GLU A 391 7.66 43.44 10.75
CA GLU A 391 6.67 44.51 10.71
C GLU A 391 5.51 44.22 9.73
N GLN A 392 5.82 43.55 8.61
CA GLN A 392 4.81 43.17 7.62
C GLN A 392 3.94 42.04 8.13
N VAL A 393 4.54 41.06 8.83
CA VAL A 393 3.81 39.96 9.47
C VAL A 393 2.88 40.52 10.53
N GLU A 394 3.33 41.43 11.39
CA GLU A 394 2.48 42.07 12.41
C GLU A 394 1.24 42.73 11.77
N LYS A 395 1.47 43.59 10.77
CA LYS A 395 0.40 44.37 10.12
C LYS A 395 -0.59 43.49 9.37
N LEU A 396 -0.12 42.46 8.68
CA LEU A 396 -0.96 41.61 7.83
C LEU A 396 -1.64 40.47 8.60
N SER A 397 -1.04 40.01 9.71
CA SER A 397 -1.65 38.98 10.57
C SER A 397 -2.67 39.54 11.56
N MET A 398 -2.75 40.88 11.69
CA MET A 398 -3.60 41.57 12.69
C MET A 398 -3.31 41.08 14.11
N MET A 399 -2.04 41.01 14.46
CA MET A 399 -1.55 40.62 15.78
C MET A 399 -0.80 41.80 16.40
N SER A 400 -0.64 41.83 17.73
CA SER A 400 0.24 42.82 18.35
C SER A 400 1.72 42.51 18.07
N ALA A 401 2.58 43.52 18.03
CA ALA A 401 4.03 43.34 17.83
C ALA A 401 4.65 42.27 18.73
N LYS A 402 4.25 42.23 20.01
CA LYS A 402 4.75 41.26 20.98
C LYS A 402 4.35 39.83 20.60
N GLU A 403 3.08 39.63 20.30
CA GLU A 403 2.54 38.32 19.94
C GLU A 403 3.09 37.82 18.60
N ALA A 404 3.16 38.68 17.58
CA ALA A 404 3.71 38.32 16.28
C ALA A 404 5.16 37.83 16.41
N ARG A 405 5.97 38.54 17.22
CA ARG A 405 7.36 38.19 17.49
C ARG A 405 7.49 36.86 18.24
N GLU A 406 6.75 36.68 19.33
CA GLU A 406 6.75 35.43 20.11
C GLU A 406 6.38 34.22 19.23
N MET A 407 5.37 34.36 18.38
CA MET A 407 4.96 33.29 17.46
C MET A 407 5.98 32.99 16.37
N LEU A 408 6.61 34.03 15.79
CA LEU A 408 7.66 33.83 14.79
C LEU A 408 8.87 33.11 15.37
N TYR A 409 9.30 33.46 16.58
CA TYR A 409 10.40 32.75 17.24
C TYR A 409 10.05 31.29 17.53
N ALA A 410 8.84 31.02 18.03
CA ALA A 410 8.40 29.64 18.28
C ALA A 410 8.33 28.79 16.99
N LEU A 411 7.85 29.37 15.89
CA LEU A 411 7.83 28.70 14.58
C LEU A 411 9.23 28.46 14.00
N VAL A 412 10.20 29.32 14.31
CA VAL A 412 11.60 29.13 13.92
C VAL A 412 12.29 28.06 14.77
N GLU A 413 12.00 28.01 16.08
CA GLU A 413 12.56 27.01 16.99
C GLU A 413 12.14 25.58 16.62
N GLU A 414 10.88 25.39 16.27
CA GLU A 414 10.35 24.11 15.76
C GLU A 414 10.71 23.82 14.29
N GLY A 415 11.37 24.76 13.60
CA GLY A 415 11.83 24.56 12.22
C GLY A 415 10.74 24.63 11.14
N TYR A 416 9.58 25.21 11.42
CA TYR A 416 8.54 25.48 10.41
C TYR A 416 8.90 26.68 9.52
N VAL A 417 9.57 27.69 10.08
CA VAL A 417 9.98 28.91 9.39
C VAL A 417 11.49 29.07 9.48
N PHE A 418 12.11 29.52 8.39
CA PHE A 418 13.55 29.79 8.35
C PHE A 418 13.80 31.27 8.11
N THR A 419 14.75 31.84 8.86
CA THR A 419 15.23 33.19 8.60
C THR A 419 16.16 33.19 7.40
N LYS A 420 15.82 33.97 6.38
CA LYS A 420 16.71 34.19 5.25
C LYS A 420 17.65 35.34 5.60
N VAL A 421 18.91 35.02 5.86
CA VAL A 421 19.94 36.05 6.00
C VAL A 421 20.19 36.64 4.61
N SER A 422 19.77 37.88 4.40
CA SER A 422 20.12 38.66 3.22
C SER A 422 21.63 38.87 3.21
N VAL A 423 22.36 38.05 2.45
CA VAL A 423 23.76 38.33 2.12
C VAL A 423 23.75 39.58 1.25
N CYS A 424 23.99 40.74 1.86
CA CYS A 424 24.28 41.96 1.12
C CYS A 424 25.55 41.71 0.29
N ARG A 425 25.44 41.81 -1.03
CA ARG A 425 26.57 41.90 -1.95
C ARG A 425 26.96 43.35 -2.14
#